data_AF-A0A932GAZ0-F1
#
_entry.id   AF-A0A932GAZ0-F1
#
_cell.length_a   1.000
_cell.length_b   1.000
_cell.length_c   1.000
_cell.angle_alpha   90.00
_cell.angle_beta   90.00
_cell.angle_gamma   90.00
#
_symmetry.space_group_name_H-M   'P 1'
#
loop_
_entity.id
_entity.type
_entity.pdbx_description
1 polymer ?
#
loop_
_entity_poly.entity_id
_entity_poly.type
_entity_poly.pdbx_seq_one_letter_code
_entity_poly.pdbx_strand_id
1 'polypeptide(L)' 'MDPIIILQAGVASGTVLLFATVGAIFSERAGVLNLGVEGMMLIGAMSAFSVTVATGNGGLGLLAAMFFAGLLALLHGLV' A
#
# COMPACT_ATOMS: atom_id res chain seq x y z
N MET A 1 -25.96 -4.78 11.19
CA MET A 1 -24.69 -4.16 10.81
C MET A 1 -24.48 -2.99 11.74
N ASP A 2 -23.62 -3.13 12.75
CA ASP A 2 -23.45 -2.06 13.74
C ASP A 2 -22.68 -0.88 13.11
N PRO A 3 -23.25 0.33 13.10
CA PRO A 3 -22.63 1.50 12.47
C PRO A 3 -21.24 1.81 13.03
N ILE A 4 -21.03 1.50 14.31
CA ILE A 4 -19.76 1.70 15.02
C ILE A 4 -18.65 0.87 14.38
N ILE A 5 -18.92 -0.40 14.03
CA ILE A 5 -17.94 -1.30 13.42
C ILE A 5 -17.55 -0.79 12.03
N ILE A 6 -18.51 -0.31 11.25
CA ILE A 6 -18.27 0.24 9.90
C ILE A 6 -17.38 1.48 9.98
N LEU A 7 -17.68 2.41 10.89
CA LEU A 7 -16.89 3.62 11.09
C LEU A 7 -15.47 3.30 11.54
N GLN A 8 -15.30 2.36 12.47
CA GLN A 8 -14.00 1.96 12.98
C GLN A 8 -13.14 1.30 11.89
N ALA A 9 -13.72 0.39 11.11
CA ALA A 9 -13.04 -0.24 9.98
C ALA A 9 -12.67 0.79 8.90
N GLY A 10 -13.57 1.74 8.60
CA GLY A 10 -13.35 2.81 7.62
C GLY A 10 -12.21 3.76 8.00
N VAL A 11 -12.09 4.13 9.28
CA VAL A 11 -10.96 4.97 9.75
C VAL A 11 -9.64 4.20 9.66
N ALA A 12 -9.63 2.93 10.07
CA ALA A 12 -8.42 2.10 10.05
C ALA A 12 -7.92 1.86 8.61
N SER A 13 -8.80 1.44 7.68
CA SER A 13 -8.43 1.23 6.29
C SER A 13 -8.16 2.54 5.54
N GLY A 14 -8.97 3.56 5.81
CA GLY A 14 -8.85 4.89 5.19
C GLY A 14 -7.53 5.59 5.51
N THR A 15 -6.99 5.41 6.72
CA THR A 15 -5.69 5.99 7.11
C THR A 15 -4.56 5.47 6.23
N VAL A 16 -4.59 4.18 5.89
CA VAL A 16 -3.59 3.57 5.00
C VAL A 16 -3.77 4.10 3.57
N LEU A 17 -5.00 4.14 3.07
CA LEU A 17 -5.34 4.66 1.74
C LEU A 17 -5.02 6.16 1.55
N LEU A 18 -5.08 6.95 2.63
CA LEU A 18 -4.71 8.37 2.63
C LEU A 18 -3.29 8.56 2.06
N PHE A 19 -2.32 7.75 2.50
CA PHE A 19 -0.95 7.88 2.03
C PHE A 19 -0.80 7.58 0.52
N ALA A 20 -1.47 6.55 0.01
CA ALA A 20 -1.48 6.26 -1.43
C ALA A 20 -2.13 7.39 -2.24
N THR A 21 -3.29 7.88 -1.81
CA THR A 21 -4.04 8.93 -2.53
C THR A 21 -3.28 10.26 -2.57
N VAL A 22 -2.57 10.63 -1.51
CA VAL A 22 -1.70 11.82 -1.51
C VAL A 22 -0.60 11.68 -2.56
N GLY A 23 0.07 10.53 -2.63
CA GLY A 23 1.08 10.25 -3.67
C GLY A 23 0.50 10.25 -5.09
N ALA A 24 -0.72 9.73 -5.25
CA ALA A 24 -1.44 9.76 -6.52
C ALA A 24 -1.72 11.19 -6.99
N ILE A 25 -2.20 12.06 -6.09
CA ILE A 25 -2.47 13.47 -6.38
C ILE A 25 -1.17 14.17 -6.84
N PHE A 26 -0.05 13.94 -6.16
CA PHE A 26 1.24 14.50 -6.58
C PHE A 26 1.64 14.03 -7.99
N SER A 27 1.47 12.74 -8.29
CA SER A 27 1.79 12.17 -9.60
C SER A 27 0.89 12.75 -10.70
N GLU A 28 -0.41 12.86 -10.44
CA GLU A 28 -1.39 13.43 -11.36
C GLU A 28 -1.09 14.90 -11.66
N ARG A 29 -0.69 15.67 -10.64
CA ARG A 29 -0.24 17.06 -10.80
C ARG A 29 1.04 17.20 -11.62
N ALA A 30 1.87 16.16 -11.67
CA ALA A 30 3.05 16.06 -12.52
C ALA A 30 2.74 15.53 -13.94
N GLY A 31 1.47 15.26 -14.26
CA GLY A 31 1.04 14.72 -15.55
C GLY A 31 1.19 13.21 -15.69
N VAL A 32 1.51 12.49 -14.59
CA VAL A 32 1.66 11.02 -14.57
C VAL A 32 0.50 10.41 -13.80
N LEU A 33 -0.47 9.84 -14.52
CA LEU A 33 -1.62 9.20 -13.90
C LEU A 33 -1.24 7.76 -13.47
N ASN A 34 -1.06 7.55 -12.16
CA ASN A 34 -0.76 6.23 -11.61
C ASN A 34 -1.96 5.67 -10.83
N LEU A 35 -2.89 5.07 -11.55
CA LEU A 35 -4.06 4.39 -10.98
C LEU A 35 -3.70 3.09 -10.24
N GLY A 36 -2.49 2.55 -10.48
CA GLY A 36 -2.01 1.32 -9.85
C GLY A 36 -1.48 1.50 -8.42
N VAL A 37 -1.28 2.74 -7.97
CA VAL A 37 -0.56 3.04 -6.72
C VAL A 37 -1.24 2.47 -5.47
N GLU A 38 -2.57 2.42 -5.45
CA GLU A 38 -3.34 1.81 -4.36
C GLU A 38 -3.05 0.31 -4.26
N GLY A 39 -3.00 -0.39 -5.40
CA GLY A 39 -2.65 -1.81 -5.48
C GLY A 39 -1.21 -2.09 -5.05
N MET A 40 -0.26 -1.22 -5.46
CA MET A 40 1.15 -1.34 -5.06
C MET A 40 1.32 -1.20 -3.54
N MET A 41 0.59 -0.28 -2.92
CA MET A 41 0.57 -0.12 -1.47
C MET A 41 -0.01 -1.36 -0.77
N LEU A 42 -1.14 -1.89 -1.25
CA LEU A 42 -1.78 -3.08 -0.66
C LEU A 42 -0.88 -4.32 -0.75
N ILE A 43 -0.17 -4.52 -1.87
CA ILE A 43 0.80 -5.61 -2.02
C ILE A 43 1.98 -5.43 -1.04
N GLY A 44 2.49 -4.21 -0.89
CA GLY A 44 3.52 -3.88 0.09
C GLY A 44 3.07 -4.22 1.51
N ALA A 45 1.87 -3.78 1.91
CA ALA A 45 1.31 -4.05 3.24
C ALA A 45 1.11 -5.55 3.50
N MET A 46 0.54 -6.27 2.53
CA MET A 46 0.29 -7.71 2.65
C MET A 46 1.60 -8.53 2.74
N SER A 47 2.61 -8.17 1.94
CA SER A 47 3.91 -8.85 1.96
C SER A 47 4.69 -8.57 3.25
N ALA A 48 4.70 -7.32 3.74
CA ALA A 48 5.26 -6.99 5.05
C ALA A 48 4.60 -7.78 6.18
N PHE A 49 3.27 -7.81 6.21
CA PHE A 49 2.53 -8.56 7.24
C PHE A 49 2.87 -10.05 7.18
N SER A 50 2.81 -10.65 5.99
CA SER A 50 3.07 -12.08 5.79
C SER A 50 4.48 -12.49 6.23
N VAL A 51 5.50 -11.71 5.86
CA VAL A 51 6.90 -12.00 6.24
C VAL A 51 7.15 -11.72 7.73
N THR A 52 6.58 -10.64 8.29
CA THR A 52 6.72 -10.33 9.71
C THR A 52 6.09 -11.42 10.58
N VAL A 53 4.91 -11.92 10.20
CA VAL A 53 4.22 -13.00 10.93
C VAL A 53 4.99 -14.32 10.83
N ALA A 54 5.53 -14.66 9.67
CA ALA A 54 6.28 -15.92 9.49
C ALA A 54 7.65 -15.92 10.17
N THR A 55 8.33 -14.76 10.23
CA THR A 55 9.71 -14.67 10.74
C THR A 55 9.81 -14.10 12.16
N GLY A 56 8.77 -13.43 12.65
CA GLY A 56 8.81 -12.65 13.89
C GLY A 56 9.67 -11.37 13.80
N ASN A 57 10.18 -11.01 12.62
CA ASN A 57 11.09 -9.88 12.43
C ASN A 57 10.48 -8.80 11.52
N GLY A 58 10.18 -7.64 12.09
CA GLY A 58 9.62 -6.50 11.34
C GLY A 58 10.56 -5.92 10.28
N GLY A 59 11.88 -6.02 10.47
CA GLY A 59 12.87 -5.56 9.49
C GLY A 59 12.83 -6.38 8.20
N LEU A 60 12.64 -7.70 8.31
CA LEU A 60 12.46 -8.56 7.13
C LEU A 60 11.13 -8.27 6.43
N GLY A 61 10.08 -7.96 7.18
CA GLY A 61 8.80 -7.50 6.63
C GLY A 61 8.94 -6.22 5.82
N LEU A 62 9.66 -5.24 6.34
CA LEU A 62 9.92 -3.98 5.62
C LEU A 62 10.67 -4.24 4.29
N LEU A 63 11.72 -5.07 4.32
CA LEU A 63 12.48 -5.42 3.12
C LEU A 63 11.59 -6.13 2.08
N ALA A 64 10.71 -7.03 2.52
CA ALA A 64 9.76 -7.69 1.64
C ALA A 64 8.78 -6.70 1.00
N ALA A 65 8.21 -5.78 1.78
CA ALA A 65 7.32 -4.75 1.25
C ALA A 65 8.00 -3.88 0.19
N MET A 66 9.23 -3.41 0.46
CA MET A 66 10.01 -2.62 -0.50
C MET A 66 10.26 -3.42 -1.79
N PHE A 67 10.61 -4.70 -1.67
CA PHE A 67 10.88 -5.56 -2.81
C PHE A 67 9.64 -5.77 -3.68
N PHE A 68 8.52 -6.23 -3.12
CA PHE A 68 7.33 -6.56 -3.89
C PHE A 68 6.59 -5.32 -4.43
N ALA A 69 6.46 -4.26 -3.63
CA ALA A 69 5.86 -3.02 -4.10
C ALA A 69 6.75 -2.33 -5.15
N GLY A 70 8.08 -2.36 -4.96
CA GLY A 70 9.04 -1.85 -5.93
C GLY A 70 9.01 -2.60 -7.26
N LEU A 71 8.90 -3.93 -7.22
CA LEU A 71 8.77 -4.76 -8.43
C LEU A 71 7.53 -4.39 -9.25
N LEU A 72 6.38 -4.21 -8.59
CA LEU A 72 5.14 -3.75 -9.22
C LEU A 72 5.26 -2.33 -9.78
N ALA A 73 5.94 -1.43 -9.06
CA ALA A 73 6.18 -0.07 -9.54
C ALA A 73 7.05 -0.04 -10.79
N LEU A 74 8.07 -0.90 -10.86
CA LEU A 74 8.91 -1.05 -12.05
C LEU A 74 8.10 -1.61 -13.22
N LEU A 75 7.27 -2.63 -12.99
CA LEU A 75 6.39 -3.17 -14.03
C LEU A 75 5.41 -2.11 -14.54
N HIS A 76 4.82 -1.30 -13.66
CA HIS A 76 3.92 -0.22 -14.02
C HIS A 76 4.62 0.91 -14.76
N GLY A 77 5.88 1.22 -14.43
CA GLY A 77 6.64 2.27 -15.10
C GLY A 77 7.24 1.87 -16.45
N LEU A 78 7.31 0.57 -16.76
CA LEU A 78 7.84 0.04 -18.04
C LEU A 78 6.76 -0.16 -19.11
N VAL A 79 5.48 -0.16 -18.74
CA VAL A 79 4.32 -0.34 -19.65
C VAL A 79 3.62 0.99 -19.84
#